data_AF-A0A218Z3G8-F1
#
_entry.id   AF-A0A218Z3G8-F1
#
_cell.length_a   1.000
_cell.length_b   1.000
_cell.length_c   1.000
_cell.angle_alpha   90.00
_cell.angle_beta   90.00
_cell.angle_gamma   90.00
#
_symmetry.space_group_name_H-M   'P 1'
#
loop_
_entity.id
_entity.type
_entity.pdbx_description
1 polymer ?
#
loop_
_entity_poly.entity_id
_entity_poly.type
_entity_poly.pdbx_seq_one_letter_code
_entity_poly.pdbx_strand_id
1 'polypeptide(L)'
;MSRLFSNLVTSQEKFLRAALGSSGGANPLAHSAKDLRWSKRKAIWEYMVQTLDPGINTSLIGEDNPYYLVCMQGAYSQRCHPDYLAPKSHQRPSRGHAFDGLRIHTDRLEQDVSRLTPATLTVAVVMDRMDWVDPAAGEAVRQTEKLHRARKLGGRVLLRSVALAPWYISRSEDRGFQAHRVGARIGGACIDRFVSRPPPYQFEHFVDSAKRVNMYASCWLLTKPENIALRKCSMDLGAHAITIITSM
;
A
#
# COMPACT_ATOMS: atom_id res chain seq x y z
N MET A 1 0.68 15.57 -22.58
CA MET A 1 0.48 14.73 -23.78
C MET A 1 -0.96 14.86 -24.27
N SER A 2 -1.23 14.79 -25.59
CA SER A 2 -2.60 14.82 -26.12
C SER A 2 -3.35 13.51 -25.81
N ARG A 3 -4.61 13.61 -25.35
CA ARG A 3 -5.47 12.45 -25.04
C ARG A 3 -5.57 11.45 -26.19
N LEU A 4 -5.51 11.94 -27.43
CA LEU A 4 -5.56 11.09 -28.64
C LEU A 4 -4.29 10.26 -28.81
N PHE A 5 -3.12 10.86 -28.61
CA PHE A 5 -1.84 10.18 -28.73
C PHE A 5 -1.69 9.10 -27.66
N SER A 6 -2.05 9.41 -26.43
CA SER A 6 -1.91 8.46 -25.34
C SER A 6 -2.98 7.35 -25.38
N ASN A 7 -4.19 7.63 -25.88
CA ASN A 7 -5.15 6.59 -26.26
C ASN A 7 -4.61 5.68 -27.38
N LEU A 8 -3.91 6.24 -28.36
CA LEU A 8 -3.30 5.46 -29.44
C LEU A 8 -2.20 4.52 -28.91
N VAL A 9 -1.30 5.02 -28.06
CA VAL A 9 -0.24 4.20 -27.44
C VAL A 9 -0.83 3.10 -26.55
N THR A 10 -1.80 3.42 -25.69
CA THR A 10 -2.45 2.43 -24.81
C THR A 10 -3.37 1.46 -25.57
N SER A 11 -3.80 1.80 -26.78
CA SER A 11 -4.58 0.91 -27.64
C SER A 11 -3.74 -0.22 -28.28
N GLN A 12 -2.41 -0.11 -28.25
CA GLN A 12 -1.54 -1.13 -28.83
C GLN A 12 -1.54 -2.38 -27.96
N GLU A 13 -2.00 -3.50 -28.53
CA GLU A 13 -2.05 -4.80 -27.84
C GLU A 13 -0.67 -5.27 -27.36
N LYS A 14 0.39 -4.95 -28.12
CA LYS A 14 1.79 -5.22 -27.73
C LYS A 14 2.17 -4.47 -26.44
N PHE A 15 1.78 -3.20 -26.33
CA PHE A 15 2.05 -2.38 -25.14
C PHE A 15 1.29 -2.92 -23.92
N LEU A 16 0.01 -3.25 -24.07
CA LEU A 16 -0.80 -3.80 -22.96
C LEU A 16 -0.29 -5.15 -22.46
N ARG A 17 0.12 -6.04 -23.38
CA ARG A 17 0.68 -7.34 -23.01
C ARG A 17 2.04 -7.20 -22.32
N ALA A 18 2.88 -6.28 -22.78
CA ALA A 18 4.16 -5.97 -22.14
C ALA A 18 3.95 -5.35 -20.75
N ALA A 19 3.00 -4.41 -20.59
CA ALA A 19 2.71 -3.75 -19.32
C ALA A 19 2.06 -4.67 -18.28
N LEU A 20 1.28 -5.68 -18.71
CA LEU A 20 0.60 -6.63 -17.83
C LEU A 20 1.38 -7.93 -17.57
N GLY A 21 2.54 -8.12 -18.21
CA GLY A 21 3.40 -9.30 -18.02
C GLY A 21 2.77 -10.65 -18.36
N SER A 22 1.63 -10.68 -19.07
CA SER A 22 0.86 -11.91 -19.29
C SER A 22 1.16 -12.55 -20.65
N SER A 23 1.69 -13.78 -20.64
CA SER A 23 1.85 -14.66 -21.81
C SER A 23 0.90 -15.86 -21.74
N GLY A 24 -0.38 -15.70 -22.09
CA GLY A 24 -1.29 -16.86 -22.22
C GLY A 24 -2.72 -16.58 -21.77
N GLY A 25 -3.68 -17.18 -22.48
CA GLY A 25 -5.09 -16.76 -22.49
C GLY A 25 -6.03 -17.60 -21.64
N ALA A 26 -6.96 -16.90 -20.98
CA ALA A 26 -8.35 -17.27 -20.72
C ALA A 26 -9.02 -16.03 -20.09
N ASN A 27 -10.24 -15.68 -20.52
CA ASN A 27 -10.95 -14.51 -20.02
C ASN A 27 -12.17 -15.00 -19.22
N PRO A 28 -12.21 -14.89 -17.89
CA PRO A 28 -13.21 -15.57 -17.06
C PRO A 28 -14.57 -14.88 -16.97
N LEU A 29 -14.91 -13.92 -17.85
CA LEU A 29 -16.19 -13.22 -17.79
C LEU A 29 -16.80 -13.04 -19.18
N ALA A 30 -17.94 -13.69 -19.40
CA ALA A 30 -18.75 -13.66 -20.61
C ALA A 30 -19.41 -12.28 -20.81
N HIS A 31 -18.63 -11.34 -21.35
CA HIS A 31 -19.12 -10.16 -22.05
C HIS A 31 -18.61 -10.21 -23.49
N SER A 32 -19.36 -9.64 -24.45
CA SER A 32 -18.91 -9.52 -25.84
C SER A 32 -17.48 -9.00 -25.86
N ALA A 33 -16.57 -9.74 -26.50
CA ALA A 33 -15.13 -9.48 -26.41
C ALA A 33 -14.76 -8.05 -26.84
N LYS A 34 -15.59 -7.40 -27.66
CA LYS A 34 -15.42 -6.00 -28.08
C LYS A 34 -15.73 -5.01 -26.95
N ASP A 35 -16.79 -5.24 -26.18
CA ASP A 35 -17.22 -4.38 -25.06
C ASP A 35 -16.28 -4.51 -23.87
N LEU A 36 -15.85 -5.74 -23.56
CA LEU A 36 -14.86 -6.01 -22.52
C LEU A 36 -13.47 -5.44 -22.88
N ARG A 37 -13.09 -5.49 -24.17
CA ARG A 37 -11.87 -4.84 -24.65
C ARG A 37 -11.97 -3.32 -24.59
N TRP A 38 -13.13 -2.74 -24.86
CA TRP A 38 -13.34 -1.29 -24.81
C TRP A 38 -13.35 -0.78 -23.35
N SER A 39 -14.04 -1.48 -22.45
CA SER A 39 -14.05 -1.17 -21.01
C SER A 39 -12.68 -1.39 -20.37
N LYS A 40 -11.96 -2.46 -20.72
CA LYS A 40 -10.59 -2.71 -20.23
C LYS A 40 -9.61 -1.65 -20.72
N ARG A 41 -9.69 -1.23 -22.00
CA ARG A 41 -8.85 -0.14 -22.53
C ARG A 41 -9.11 1.17 -21.81
N LYS A 42 -10.39 1.53 -21.63
CA LYS A 42 -10.80 2.72 -20.88
C LYS A 42 -10.30 2.68 -19.44
N ALA A 43 -10.43 1.53 -18.76
CA ALA A 43 -9.95 1.35 -17.39
C ALA A 43 -8.41 1.47 -17.28
N ILE A 44 -7.66 0.90 -18.21
CA ILE A 44 -6.19 1.02 -18.25
C ILE A 44 -5.78 2.47 -18.54
N TRP A 45 -6.45 3.12 -19.48
CA TRP A 45 -6.25 4.54 -19.78
C TRP A 45 -6.51 5.42 -18.55
N GLU A 46 -7.66 5.25 -17.90
CA GLU A 46 -8.01 5.96 -16.68
C GLU A 46 -7.01 5.68 -15.55
N TYR A 47 -6.55 4.44 -15.40
CA TYR A 47 -5.50 4.09 -14.46
C TYR A 47 -4.21 4.86 -14.76
N MET A 48 -3.73 4.87 -16.02
CA MET A 48 -2.50 5.55 -16.39
C MET A 48 -2.60 7.07 -16.19
N VAL A 49 -3.68 7.68 -16.64
CA VAL A 49 -3.96 9.10 -16.46
C VAL A 49 -4.01 9.46 -14.98
N GLN A 50 -4.80 8.73 -14.19
CA GLN A 50 -4.93 9.03 -12.76
C GLN A 50 -3.65 8.73 -11.98
N THR A 51 -2.79 7.83 -12.46
CA THR A 51 -1.50 7.53 -11.83
C THR A 51 -0.48 8.63 -12.14
N LEU A 52 -0.34 8.99 -13.42
CA LEU A 52 0.74 9.86 -13.90
C LEU A 52 0.38 11.35 -13.86
N ASP A 53 -0.82 11.75 -14.28
CA ASP A 53 -1.17 13.18 -14.39
C ASP A 53 -1.05 13.90 -13.04
N PRO A 54 -1.54 13.35 -11.90
CA PRO A 54 -1.37 14.02 -10.62
C PRO A 54 0.11 14.10 -10.20
N GLY A 55 0.93 13.11 -10.53
CA GLY A 55 2.37 13.13 -10.26
C GLY A 55 3.08 14.23 -11.04
N ILE A 56 2.84 14.30 -12.36
CA ILE A 56 3.43 15.29 -13.25
C ILE A 56 2.96 16.71 -12.91
N ASN A 57 1.68 16.89 -12.60
CA ASN A 57 1.12 18.21 -12.32
C ASN A 57 1.56 18.77 -10.97
N THR A 58 2.06 17.94 -10.06
CA THR A 58 2.38 18.37 -8.68
C THR A 58 3.87 18.30 -8.36
N SER A 59 4.69 17.65 -9.18
CA SER A 59 6.11 17.42 -8.91
C SER A 59 6.97 17.49 -10.16
N LEU A 60 8.19 18.04 -10.03
CA LEU A 60 9.20 17.98 -11.08
C LEU A 60 9.88 16.61 -11.03
N ILE A 61 9.70 15.78 -12.05
CA ILE A 61 10.22 14.40 -12.01
C ILE A 61 11.75 14.36 -11.78
N GLY A 62 12.48 15.32 -12.36
CA GLY A 62 13.94 15.42 -12.22
C GLY A 62 14.44 15.78 -10.83
N GLU A 63 13.58 16.32 -9.96
CA GLU A 63 13.97 16.91 -8.66
C GLU A 63 13.23 16.28 -7.48
N ASP A 64 11.94 15.99 -7.65
CA ASP A 64 11.03 15.64 -6.57
C ASP A 64 10.66 14.14 -6.54
N ASN A 65 10.75 13.46 -7.68
CA ASN A 65 10.28 12.07 -7.83
C ASN A 65 11.37 11.10 -8.31
N PRO A 66 12.17 10.55 -7.37
CA PRO A 66 13.27 9.64 -7.73
C PRO A 66 12.77 8.35 -8.37
N TYR A 67 11.54 7.91 -8.06
CA TYR A 67 10.99 6.65 -8.57
C TYR A 67 10.61 6.74 -10.05
N TYR A 68 10.06 7.86 -10.51
CA TYR A 68 9.87 8.06 -11.95
C TYR A 68 11.17 8.43 -12.65
N LEU A 69 12.08 9.17 -11.98
CA LEU A 69 13.38 9.51 -12.55
C LEU A 69 14.19 8.28 -12.94
N VAL A 70 14.35 7.31 -12.03
CA VAL A 70 15.15 6.10 -12.29
C VAL A 70 14.58 5.27 -13.45
N CYS A 71 13.26 5.24 -13.63
CA CYS A 71 12.63 4.56 -14.76
C CYS A 71 12.95 5.22 -16.11
N MET A 72 13.21 6.53 -16.14
CA MET A 72 13.51 7.28 -17.37
C MET A 72 15.01 7.40 -17.64
N GLN A 73 15.82 7.61 -16.60
CA GLN A 73 17.25 7.87 -16.71
C GLN A 73 18.10 6.61 -16.44
N GLY A 74 17.53 5.57 -15.82
CA GLY A 74 18.26 4.36 -15.39
C GLY A 74 19.13 4.57 -14.15
N ALA A 75 19.19 5.78 -13.60
CA ALA A 75 19.98 6.13 -12.43
C ALA A 75 19.32 7.28 -11.63
N TYR A 76 19.61 7.34 -10.33
CA TYR A 76 19.27 8.49 -9.49
C TYR A 76 20.27 9.63 -9.70
N SER A 77 19.87 10.86 -9.38
CA SER A 77 20.77 12.02 -9.35
C SER A 77 21.14 12.39 -7.91
N GLN A 78 22.18 13.20 -7.73
CA GLN A 78 22.56 13.72 -6.40
C GLN A 78 21.49 14.65 -5.79
N ARG A 79 20.60 15.20 -6.62
CA ARG A 79 19.50 16.08 -6.18
C ARG A 79 18.18 15.34 -6.00
N CYS A 80 17.98 14.25 -6.75
CA CYS A 80 16.76 13.46 -6.77
C CYS A 80 17.10 11.97 -6.57
N HIS A 81 17.09 11.57 -5.31
CA HIS A 81 17.31 10.20 -4.87
C HIS A 81 16.39 9.88 -3.69
N PRO A 82 16.11 8.60 -3.39
CA PRO A 82 15.39 8.22 -2.18
C PRO A 82 16.08 8.75 -0.92
N ASP A 83 15.30 9.11 0.10
CA ASP A 83 15.84 9.73 1.33
C ASP A 83 16.85 8.85 2.06
N TYR A 84 16.74 7.51 1.94
CA TYR A 84 17.69 6.58 2.53
C TYR A 84 19.08 6.59 1.89
N LEU A 85 19.24 7.15 0.69
CA LEU A 85 20.54 7.37 0.04
C LEU A 85 21.18 8.71 0.43
N ALA A 86 20.46 9.57 1.16
CA ALA A 86 21.01 10.85 1.60
C ALA A 86 22.13 10.65 2.63
N PRO A 87 23.27 11.37 2.54
CA PRO A 87 24.36 11.26 3.51
C PRO A 87 23.92 11.40 4.98
N LYS A 88 23.00 12.33 5.25
CA LYS A 88 22.41 12.55 6.59
C LYS A 88 21.67 11.32 7.14
N SER A 89 21.09 10.51 6.27
CA SER A 89 20.26 9.35 6.66
C SER A 89 21.10 8.20 7.18
N HIS A 90 22.41 8.15 6.88
CA HIS A 90 23.33 7.14 7.41
C HIS A 90 23.75 7.40 8.86
N GLN A 91 23.60 8.62 9.38
CA GLN A 91 24.10 8.98 10.71
C GLN A 91 23.39 8.22 11.84
N ARG A 92 22.09 7.93 11.70
CA ARG A 92 21.30 7.24 12.72
C ARG A 92 21.49 5.72 12.69
N PRO A 93 21.42 5.05 11.51
CA PRO A 93 21.69 3.62 11.41
C PRO A 93 23.15 3.24 11.71
N SER A 94 24.12 4.15 11.51
CA SER A 94 25.54 3.87 11.78
C SER A 94 25.92 3.91 13.27
N ARG A 95 24.97 4.23 14.16
CA ARG A 95 25.21 4.20 15.62
C ARG A 95 25.21 2.74 16.09
N GLY A 96 26.04 2.43 17.09
CA GLY A 96 25.95 1.15 17.79
C GLY A 96 24.54 0.93 18.32
N HIS A 97 24.04 -0.31 18.23
CA HIS A 97 22.71 -0.72 18.71
C HIS A 97 21.50 -0.12 17.97
N ALA A 98 21.68 0.55 16.82
CA ALA A 98 20.58 1.15 16.06
C ALA A 98 19.52 0.14 15.59
N PHE A 99 19.88 -1.16 15.52
CA PHE A 99 19.04 -2.24 15.01
C PHE A 99 18.57 -3.23 16.09
N ASP A 100 18.78 -2.93 17.37
CA ASP A 100 18.40 -3.85 18.46
C ASP A 100 16.88 -4.15 18.48
N GLY A 101 16.07 -3.20 18.01
CA GLY A 101 14.62 -3.34 17.83
C GLY A 101 14.18 -3.81 16.43
N LEU A 102 15.10 -4.01 15.49
CA LEU A 102 14.77 -4.46 14.13
C LEU A 102 14.79 -5.99 14.06
N ARG A 103 13.67 -6.56 13.63
CA ARG A 103 13.57 -7.99 13.30
C ARG A 103 13.04 -8.10 11.88
N ILE A 104 13.78 -8.83 11.05
CA ILE A 104 13.41 -9.12 9.66
C ILE A 104 12.99 -10.58 9.61
N HIS A 105 11.82 -10.82 9.06
CA HIS A 105 11.26 -12.14 8.85
C HIS A 105 11.00 -12.35 7.36
N THR A 106 11.24 -13.56 6.88
CA THR A 106 11.13 -13.95 5.46
C THR A 106 10.11 -15.08 5.25
N ASP A 107 9.37 -15.46 6.29
CA ASP A 107 8.35 -16.49 6.22
C ASP A 107 7.03 -15.88 5.69
N ARG A 108 6.00 -16.73 5.57
CA ARG A 108 4.65 -16.24 5.25
C ARG A 108 4.15 -15.36 6.39
N LEU A 109 3.46 -14.26 6.04
CA LEU A 109 2.87 -13.31 7.00
C LEU A 109 2.14 -14.00 8.18
N GLU A 110 1.34 -15.02 7.88
CA GLU A 110 0.61 -15.76 8.90
C GLU A 110 1.51 -16.49 9.90
N GLN A 111 2.62 -17.06 9.45
CA GLN A 111 3.58 -17.75 10.30
C GLN A 111 4.28 -16.74 11.21
N ASP A 112 4.76 -15.63 10.66
CA ASP A 112 5.45 -14.60 11.44
C ASP A 112 4.55 -13.92 12.46
N VAL A 113 3.35 -13.50 12.04
CA VAL A 113 2.39 -12.87 12.95
C VAL A 113 1.91 -13.85 14.03
N SER A 114 1.90 -15.17 13.74
CA SER A 114 1.57 -16.17 14.76
C SER A 114 2.63 -16.29 15.85
N ARG A 115 3.91 -16.01 15.54
CA ARG A 115 5.01 -16.04 16.51
C ARG A 115 4.99 -14.85 17.46
N LEU A 116 4.36 -13.74 17.06
CA LEU A 116 4.20 -12.57 17.93
C LEU A 116 3.33 -12.92 19.15
N THR A 117 3.67 -12.36 20.31
CA THR A 117 2.80 -12.44 21.49
C THR A 117 1.47 -11.74 21.19
N PRO A 118 0.31 -12.32 21.57
CA PRO A 118 -0.98 -11.67 21.36
C PRO A 118 -1.01 -10.24 21.93
N ALA A 119 -1.78 -9.36 21.30
CA ALA A 119 -2.00 -7.98 21.75
C ALA A 119 -0.75 -7.08 21.92
N THR A 120 0.35 -7.37 21.22
CA THR A 120 1.58 -6.57 21.28
C THR A 120 1.73 -5.59 20.12
N LEU A 121 1.15 -5.88 18.96
CA LEU A 121 1.33 -5.08 17.76
C LEU A 121 0.51 -3.77 17.89
N THR A 122 1.20 -2.62 17.83
CA THR A 122 0.63 -1.26 18.00
C THR A 122 0.49 -0.44 16.72
N VAL A 123 1.28 -0.73 15.67
CA VAL A 123 1.12 -0.29 14.27
C VAL A 123 1.45 -1.48 13.35
N ALA A 124 0.72 -1.66 12.25
CA ALA A 124 1.06 -2.63 11.21
C ALA A 124 0.84 -1.98 9.85
N VAL A 125 1.73 -2.22 8.88
CA VAL A 125 1.57 -1.74 7.51
C VAL A 125 1.62 -2.94 6.58
N VAL A 126 0.57 -3.11 5.78
CA VAL A 126 0.43 -4.19 4.79
C VAL A 126 0.42 -3.54 3.41
N MET A 127 1.46 -3.79 2.62
CA MET A 127 1.79 -2.97 1.46
C MET A 127 1.05 -3.31 0.16
N ASP A 128 0.50 -4.50 -0.01
CA ASP A 128 -0.30 -4.96 -1.18
C ASP A 128 -0.43 -6.47 -1.22
N ARG A 129 0.27 -7.18 -0.31
CA ARG A 129 0.21 -8.64 -0.18
C ARG A 129 -1.19 -9.23 -0.33
N MET A 130 -2.21 -8.56 0.22
CA MET A 130 -3.61 -8.99 0.18
C MET A 130 -4.23 -8.98 -1.23
N ASP A 131 -3.73 -8.15 -2.14
CA ASP A 131 -4.18 -8.10 -3.54
C ASP A 131 -3.75 -9.34 -4.33
N TRP A 132 -2.72 -10.05 -3.86
CA TRP A 132 -2.18 -11.27 -4.46
C TRP A 132 -2.80 -12.55 -3.89
N VAL A 133 -3.74 -12.42 -2.95
CA VAL A 133 -4.40 -13.57 -2.33
C VAL A 133 -5.60 -14.01 -3.16
N ASP A 134 -5.75 -15.32 -3.35
CA ASP A 134 -6.94 -15.89 -3.98
C ASP A 134 -8.18 -15.72 -3.06
N PRO A 135 -9.25 -15.05 -3.52
CA PRO A 135 -10.49 -14.91 -2.77
C PRO A 135 -11.12 -16.23 -2.30
N ALA A 136 -10.89 -17.34 -3.03
CA ALA A 136 -11.45 -18.65 -2.72
C ALA A 136 -10.59 -19.45 -1.73
N ALA A 137 -9.30 -19.14 -1.57
CA ALA A 137 -8.36 -19.94 -0.79
C ALA A 137 -8.44 -19.73 0.73
N GLY A 138 -9.27 -18.79 1.21
CA GLY A 138 -9.44 -18.49 2.65
C GLY A 138 -8.21 -17.88 3.33
N GLU A 139 -7.09 -17.70 2.62
CA GLU A 139 -5.83 -17.18 3.15
C GLU A 139 -6.01 -15.75 3.69
N ALA A 140 -6.77 -14.88 3.01
CA ALA A 140 -7.01 -13.52 3.49
C ALA A 140 -7.71 -13.51 4.86
N VAL A 141 -8.64 -14.43 5.09
CA VAL A 141 -9.33 -14.57 6.38
C VAL A 141 -8.36 -15.00 7.47
N ARG A 142 -7.53 -16.01 7.20
CA ARG A 142 -6.50 -16.47 8.15
C ARG A 142 -5.50 -15.37 8.49
N GLN A 143 -5.01 -14.64 7.50
CA GLN A 143 -4.09 -13.52 7.71
C GLN A 143 -4.73 -12.44 8.57
N THR A 144 -5.98 -12.06 8.27
CA THR A 144 -6.77 -11.11 9.08
C THR A 144 -6.93 -11.57 10.52
N GLU A 145 -7.25 -12.84 10.76
CA GLU A 145 -7.42 -13.40 12.11
C GLU A 145 -6.12 -13.37 12.91
N LYS A 146 -4.99 -13.73 12.29
CA LYS A 146 -3.67 -13.62 12.95
C LYS A 146 -3.31 -12.18 13.27
N LEU A 147 -3.52 -11.26 12.31
CA LEU A 147 -3.29 -9.84 12.52
C LEU A 147 -4.15 -9.31 13.67
N HIS A 148 -5.44 -9.65 13.69
CA HIS A 148 -6.37 -9.27 14.75
C HIS A 148 -5.92 -9.80 16.13
N ARG A 149 -5.43 -11.05 16.20
CA ARG A 149 -4.91 -11.68 17.43
C ARG A 149 -3.62 -11.00 17.93
N ALA A 150 -2.68 -10.71 17.05
CA ALA A 150 -1.43 -10.02 17.41
C ALA A 150 -1.66 -8.55 17.80
N ARG A 151 -2.77 -7.94 17.37
CA ARG A 151 -3.09 -6.52 17.58
C ARG A 151 -3.54 -6.19 19.00
N LYS A 152 -2.95 -5.13 19.57
CA LYS A 152 -3.48 -4.46 20.77
C LYS A 152 -4.81 -3.78 20.45
N LEU A 153 -5.70 -3.64 21.45
CA LEU A 153 -6.87 -2.77 21.35
C LEU A 153 -6.43 -1.33 21.02
N GLY A 154 -7.19 -0.64 20.16
CA GLY A 154 -6.79 0.66 19.62
C GLY A 154 -5.68 0.61 18.58
N GLY A 155 -5.11 -0.56 18.30
CA GLY A 155 -4.12 -0.74 17.25
C GLY A 155 -4.70 -0.50 15.85
N ARG A 156 -3.96 0.25 15.02
CA ARG A 156 -4.17 0.58 13.60
C ARG A 156 -3.39 -0.24 12.55
N VAL A 157 -4.04 -0.91 11.61
CA VAL A 157 -3.38 -1.50 10.43
C VAL A 157 -3.56 -0.54 9.25
N LEU A 158 -2.46 -0.10 8.64
CA LEU A 158 -2.49 0.64 7.38
C LEU A 158 -2.39 -0.36 6.24
N LEU A 159 -3.41 -0.40 5.40
CA LEU A 159 -3.51 -1.31 4.27
C LEU A 159 -3.49 -0.50 2.97
N ARG A 160 -2.58 -0.86 2.06
CA ARG A 160 -2.50 -0.28 0.71
C ARG A 160 -3.01 -1.34 -0.27
N SER A 161 -3.81 -0.89 -1.24
CA SER A 161 -4.42 -1.77 -2.24
C SER A 161 -4.37 -1.18 -3.64
N VAL A 162 -4.21 -2.04 -4.63
CA VAL A 162 -4.39 -1.72 -6.07
C VAL A 162 -5.86 -1.55 -6.47
N ALA A 163 -6.82 -1.96 -5.63
CA ALA A 163 -8.25 -1.81 -5.86
C ALA A 163 -8.84 -0.60 -5.12
N LEU A 164 -9.87 0.05 -5.69
CA LEU A 164 -10.60 1.15 -5.02
C LEU A 164 -11.51 0.65 -3.88
N ALA A 165 -12.04 -0.55 -4.05
CA ALA A 165 -12.90 -1.26 -3.10
C ALA A 165 -12.40 -2.71 -3.00
N PRO A 166 -11.39 -2.97 -2.17
CA PRO A 166 -10.81 -4.31 -2.04
C PRO A 166 -11.80 -5.25 -1.36
N TRP A 167 -11.97 -6.46 -1.92
CA TRP A 167 -12.94 -7.46 -1.42
C TRP A 167 -12.62 -7.96 0.00
N TYR A 168 -11.35 -7.92 0.42
CA TYR A 168 -10.91 -8.37 1.75
C TYR A 168 -11.17 -7.34 2.86
N ILE A 169 -11.66 -6.14 2.54
CA ILE A 169 -12.06 -5.16 3.56
C ILE A 169 -13.26 -5.67 4.34
N SER A 170 -14.32 -6.14 3.66
CA SER A 170 -15.49 -6.72 4.32
C SER A 170 -15.11 -7.92 5.19
N ARG A 171 -14.20 -8.77 4.70
CA ARG A 171 -13.65 -9.89 5.48
C ARG A 171 -12.92 -9.44 6.74
N SER A 172 -12.29 -8.26 6.70
CA SER A 172 -11.64 -7.68 7.87
C SER A 172 -12.66 -7.15 8.87
N GLU A 173 -13.74 -6.53 8.38
CA GLU A 173 -14.85 -6.05 9.20
C GLU A 173 -15.59 -7.19 9.88
N ASP A 174 -15.86 -8.29 9.16
CA ASP A 174 -16.45 -9.53 9.71
C ASP A 174 -15.64 -10.10 10.88
N ARG A 175 -14.34 -9.76 10.98
CA ARG A 175 -13.40 -10.24 12.01
C ARG A 175 -13.18 -9.22 13.13
N GLY A 176 -13.99 -8.16 13.17
CA GLY A 176 -14.00 -7.18 14.25
C GLY A 176 -13.09 -5.97 14.04
N PHE A 177 -12.51 -5.79 12.84
CA PHE A 177 -11.90 -4.51 12.50
C PHE A 177 -12.97 -3.47 12.12
N GLN A 178 -12.71 -2.21 12.43
CA GLN A 178 -13.41 -1.09 11.80
C GLN A 178 -12.54 -0.56 10.67
N ALA A 179 -13.06 -0.57 9.43
CA ALA A 179 -12.31 -0.10 8.28
C ALA A 179 -12.70 1.34 7.92
N HIS A 180 -11.69 2.18 7.68
CA HIS A 180 -11.88 3.52 7.19
C HIS A 180 -10.99 3.76 5.97
N ARG A 181 -11.59 4.14 4.83
CA ARG A 181 -10.82 4.51 3.64
C ARG A 181 -10.23 5.90 3.84
N VAL A 182 -8.93 5.94 4.06
CA VAL A 182 -8.19 7.18 4.31
C VAL A 182 -7.70 7.83 3.01
N GLY A 183 -7.55 7.06 1.93
CA GLY A 183 -7.15 7.60 0.61
C GLY A 183 -7.75 6.79 -0.54
N ALA A 184 -8.10 7.47 -1.63
CA ALA A 184 -8.59 6.84 -2.86
C ALA A 184 -8.25 7.68 -4.08
N ARG A 185 -7.78 7.03 -5.16
CA ARG A 185 -7.42 7.69 -6.41
C ARG A 185 -8.69 7.90 -7.24
N ILE A 186 -9.49 8.88 -6.82
CA ILE A 186 -10.75 9.25 -7.45
C ILE A 186 -10.66 10.73 -7.84
N GLY A 187 -11.11 11.07 -9.04
CA GLY A 187 -11.19 12.47 -9.48
C GLY A 187 -9.83 13.18 -9.63
N GLY A 188 -8.76 12.45 -9.97
CA GLY A 188 -7.42 13.01 -10.12
C GLY A 188 -6.67 13.26 -8.80
N ALA A 189 -7.20 12.78 -7.67
CA ALA A 189 -6.51 12.85 -6.40
C ALA A 189 -5.23 12.00 -6.41
N CYS A 190 -4.11 12.61 -6.01
CA CYS A 190 -2.87 11.90 -5.70
C CYS A 190 -2.96 11.37 -4.26
N ILE A 191 -3.11 10.05 -4.09
CA ILE A 191 -3.24 9.44 -2.74
C ILE A 191 -1.91 9.33 -1.99
N ASP A 192 -0.85 9.80 -2.64
CA ASP A 192 0.52 9.75 -2.19
C ASP A 192 0.98 11.05 -1.54
N ARG A 193 0.15 12.10 -1.58
CA ARG A 193 0.25 13.20 -0.63
C ARG A 193 -0.99 13.19 0.23
N PHE A 194 -0.88 12.59 1.41
CA PHE A 194 -1.81 12.92 2.48
C PHE A 194 -1.62 14.41 2.81
N VAL A 195 -2.51 15.24 2.28
CA VAL A 195 -2.76 16.57 2.81
C VAL A 195 -3.44 16.37 4.15
N SER A 196 -2.82 16.89 5.20
CA SER A 196 -3.30 16.93 6.57
C SER A 196 -4.79 17.28 6.61
N ARG A 197 -5.64 16.38 7.13
CA ARG A 197 -6.91 16.81 7.72
C ARG A 197 -6.66 17.15 9.18
N PRO A 198 -7.37 18.15 9.75
CA PRO A 198 -7.20 18.53 11.14
C PRO A 198 -7.57 17.35 12.07
N PRO A 199 -7.13 17.37 13.34
CA PRO A 199 -7.26 16.28 14.32
C PRO A 199 -8.67 15.67 14.41
N PRO A 200 -8.79 14.36 14.77
CA PRO A 200 -7.99 13.69 15.81
C PRO A 200 -6.96 12.63 15.35
N TYR A 201 -6.69 12.45 14.05
CA TYR A 201 -5.86 11.34 13.56
C TYR A 201 -4.39 11.74 13.34
N GLN A 202 -3.59 11.78 14.40
CA GLN A 202 -2.13 11.97 14.33
C GLN A 202 -1.43 10.72 13.75
N PHE A 203 -1.31 10.67 12.42
CA PHE A 203 -0.46 9.70 11.71
C PHE A 203 0.44 10.43 10.70
N GLU A 204 0.97 11.58 11.12
CA GLU A 204 1.56 12.58 10.21
C GLU A 204 2.97 12.22 9.69
N HIS A 205 3.76 11.40 10.40
CA HIS A 205 5.17 11.19 10.03
C HIS A 205 5.53 9.79 9.49
N PHE A 206 4.74 8.74 9.74
CA PHE A 206 5.12 7.38 9.33
C PHE A 206 4.86 7.10 7.84
N VAL A 207 3.95 7.84 7.22
CA VAL A 207 3.52 7.56 5.85
C VAL A 207 4.44 8.26 4.83
N ASP A 208 5.24 9.27 5.22
CA ASP A 208 5.88 10.23 4.29
C ASP A 208 6.96 9.64 3.36
N SER A 209 7.54 8.52 3.76
CA SER A 209 8.61 7.85 3.01
C SER A 209 8.08 6.88 1.94
N ALA A 210 6.83 6.43 2.05
CA ALA A 210 6.16 5.51 1.10
C ALA A 210 5.29 6.24 0.06
N LYS A 211 5.50 7.57 -0.08
CA LYS A 211 4.53 8.57 -0.57
C LYS A 211 4.88 9.22 -1.92
N ARG A 212 5.60 8.54 -2.82
CA ARG A 212 6.00 9.16 -4.10
C ARG A 212 5.66 8.34 -5.35
N VAL A 213 4.95 7.22 -5.21
CA VAL A 213 4.57 6.33 -6.31
C VAL A 213 3.07 6.09 -6.27
N ASN A 214 2.30 6.94 -6.97
CA ASN A 214 0.82 7.00 -6.98
C ASN A 214 0.18 5.77 -7.67
N MET A 215 0.71 4.58 -7.40
CA MET A 215 0.40 3.31 -8.04
C MET A 215 -0.80 2.62 -7.40
N TYR A 216 -0.91 2.68 -6.06
CA TYR A 216 -2.05 2.14 -5.33
C TYR A 216 -3.34 2.90 -5.69
N ALA A 217 -4.48 2.22 -5.66
CA ALA A 217 -5.76 2.84 -5.92
C ALA A 217 -6.43 3.32 -4.63
N SER A 218 -6.20 2.63 -3.50
CA SER A 218 -6.76 3.04 -2.22
C SER A 218 -5.85 2.72 -1.03
N CYS A 219 -6.12 3.42 0.06
CA CYS A 219 -5.49 3.23 1.35
C CYS A 219 -6.55 3.18 2.44
N TRP A 220 -6.46 2.16 3.29
CA TRP A 220 -7.42 1.86 4.34
C TRP A 220 -6.73 1.79 5.69
N LEU A 221 -7.41 2.30 6.71
CA LEU A 221 -7.04 2.19 8.10
C LEU A 221 -7.99 1.21 8.78
N LEU A 222 -7.48 0.09 9.26
CA LEU A 222 -8.24 -0.88 10.04
C LEU A 222 -7.92 -0.67 11.52
N THR A 223 -8.94 -0.43 12.35
CA THR A 223 -8.77 -0.27 13.79
C THR A 223 -9.42 -1.42 14.53
N LYS A 224 -8.75 -1.93 15.56
CA LYS A 224 -9.34 -2.88 16.49
C LYS A 224 -10.03 -2.09 17.61
N PRO A 225 -11.37 -2.01 17.65
CA PRO A 225 -12.07 -1.19 18.62
C PRO A 225 -11.81 -1.69 20.04
N GLU A 226 -11.73 -0.77 20.99
CA GLU A 226 -11.71 -1.10 22.41
C GLU A 226 -13.07 -1.70 22.79
N ASN A 227 -13.07 -2.91 23.36
CA ASN A 227 -14.29 -3.46 23.93
C ASN A 227 -14.59 -2.66 25.22
N ILE A 228 -15.62 -1.83 25.19
CA ILE A 228 -16.01 -0.91 26.29
C ILE A 228 -16.25 -1.68 27.62
N ALA A 229 -16.46 -3.00 27.56
CA ALA A 229 -16.66 -3.86 28.73
C ALA A 229 -15.39 -4.26 29.51
N LEU A 230 -14.17 -4.04 29.01
CA LEU A 230 -12.93 -4.49 29.66
C LEU A 230 -12.03 -3.36 30.16
N ARG A 231 -12.63 -2.25 30.61
CA ARG A 231 -11.90 -1.23 31.38
C ARG A 231 -11.61 -1.73 32.81
N LYS A 232 -10.55 -2.53 32.94
CA LYS A 232 -9.62 -2.55 34.08
C LYS A 232 -8.50 -3.54 33.79
N CYS A 233 -7.47 -3.11 33.07
CA CYS A 233 -6.10 -3.49 33.45
C CYS A 233 -5.09 -2.50 32.86
N SER A 234 -4.07 -2.24 33.68
CA SER A 234 -3.08 -1.17 33.62
C SER A 234 -2.41 -0.95 32.27
N MET A 235 -2.08 0.32 32.01
CA MET A 235 -1.11 0.74 31.00
C MET A 235 0.26 0.13 31.31
N ASP A 236 0.89 -0.43 30.28
CA ASP A 236 2.33 -0.61 30.22
C ASP A 236 2.80 -0.03 28.88
N LEU A 237 3.64 1.01 28.95
CA LEU A 237 4.36 1.56 27.81
C LEU A 237 5.58 0.67 27.53
N GLY A 238 5.33 -0.49 26.91
CA GLY A 238 6.37 -1.40 26.42
C GLY A 238 6.83 -1.03 25.01
N ALA A 239 8.14 -1.07 24.81
CA ALA A 239 8.93 -0.78 23.60
C ALA A 239 8.19 -0.82 22.24
N HIS A 240 8.35 0.25 21.45
CA HIS A 240 7.93 0.31 20.06
C HIS A 240 8.82 -0.58 19.17
N ALA A 241 8.49 -1.86 19.05
CA ALA A 241 9.07 -2.71 18.01
C ALA A 241 8.38 -2.43 16.67
N ILE A 242 9.14 -1.99 15.67
CA ILE A 242 8.66 -1.90 14.29
C ILE A 242 8.97 -3.25 13.66
N THR A 243 7.98 -4.13 13.59
CA THR A 243 8.09 -5.39 12.83
C THR A 243 7.75 -5.11 11.38
N ILE A 244 8.75 -5.17 10.51
CA ILE A 244 8.57 -5.11 9.06
C ILE A 244 8.46 -6.55 8.57
N ILE A 245 7.27 -6.93 8.09
CA ILE A 245 7.04 -8.26 7.51
C ILE A 245 7.03 -8.10 6.00
N THR A 246 8.09 -8.55 5.35
CA THR A 246 8.21 -8.61 3.90
C THR A 246 8.00 -10.05 3.46
N SER A 247 6.82 -10.37 2.93
CA SER A 247 6.62 -11.62 2.18
C SER A 247 7.08 -11.34 0.75
N MET A 248 8.08 -12.09 0.27
CA MET A 248 8.21 -12.32 -1.17
C MET A 248 7.07 -13.23 -1.67
#